data_AF-A0A1E3VTN4-F1
#
_entry.id   AF-A0A1E3VTN4-F1
#
_cell.length_a   1.000
_cell.length_b   1.000
_cell.length_c   1.000
_cell.angle_alpha   90.00
_cell.angle_beta   90.00
_cell.angle_gamma   90.00
#
_symmetry.space_group_name_H-M   'P 1'
#
loop_
_entity.id
_entity.type
_entity.pdbx_description
1 polymer ?
#
loop_
_entity_poly.entity_id
_entity_poly.type
_entity_poly.pdbx_seq_one_letter_code
_entity_poly.pdbx_strand_id
1 'polypeptide(L)'
;MKTLILLEGNKPIPTHNLKKLFKALRGKTQKELEQGWLSDIPTQHMIAEFSKATGDALPTDLRSALESGGTAFQYLRYAHQTDLSQTKFFLGNLPRLLRQVIHRRKPEWVNLGPSYGPLPVSQAP
;
A
#
# COMPACT_ATOMS: atom_id res chain seq x y z
N MET A 1 1.27 2.99 4.88
CA MET A 1 2.07 4.25 4.85
C MET A 1 1.73 5.19 5.99
N LYS A 2 0.46 5.53 6.26
CA LYS A 2 0.09 6.42 7.38
C LYS A 2 0.73 6.04 8.74
N THR A 3 0.76 4.76 9.08
CA THR A 3 1.45 4.27 10.28
C THR A 3 2.94 4.60 10.31
N LEU A 4 3.64 4.45 9.18
CA LEU A 4 5.07 4.80 9.09
C LEU A 4 5.29 6.31 9.25
N ILE A 5 4.40 7.15 8.72
CA ILE A 5 4.43 8.61 8.91
C ILE A 5 4.34 8.96 10.40
N LEU A 6 3.42 8.32 11.13
CA LEU A 6 3.27 8.53 12.58
C LEU A 6 4.49 8.04 13.36
N LEU A 7 5.05 6.88 12.99
CA LEU A 7 6.28 6.36 13.61
C LEU A 7 7.50 7.26 13.37
N GLU A 8 7.47 8.11 12.35
CA GLU A 8 8.50 9.13 12.10
C GLU A 8 8.27 10.43 12.87
N GLY A 9 7.22 10.52 13.71
CA GLY A 9 6.88 11.71 14.47
C GLY A 9 6.19 12.81 13.65
N ASN A 10 5.76 12.50 12.43
CA ASN A 10 5.03 13.46 11.58
C ASN A 10 3.54 13.49 11.94
N LYS A 11 2.87 14.61 11.63
CA LYS A 11 1.42 14.75 11.81
C LYS A 11 0.64 13.82 10.86
N PRO A 12 -0.56 13.35 11.25
CA PRO A 12 -1.45 12.62 10.35
C PRO A 12 -1.75 13.44 9.09
N ILE A 13 -1.71 12.78 7.92
CA ILE A 13 -2.02 13.42 6.64
C ILE A 13 -3.42 12.95 6.18
N PRO A 14 -4.38 13.87 5.98
CA PRO A 14 -5.75 13.54 5.59
C PRO A 14 -5.85 13.29 4.08
N THR A 15 -5.09 12.31 3.58
CA THR A 15 -5.17 11.87 2.18
C THR A 15 -5.09 10.36 2.05
N HIS A 16 -5.64 9.83 0.97
CA HIS A 16 -5.54 8.42 0.59
C HIS A 16 -4.62 8.21 -0.62
N ASN A 17 -4.10 9.30 -1.21
CA ASN A 17 -3.21 9.22 -2.35
C ASN A 17 -1.85 8.62 -1.92
N LEU A 18 -1.55 7.42 -2.40
CA LEU A 18 -0.37 6.66 -1.97
C LEU A 18 0.95 7.36 -2.36
N LYS A 19 1.01 8.02 -3.52
CA LYS A 19 2.18 8.83 -3.93
C LYS A 19 2.43 9.99 -2.98
N LYS A 20 1.38 10.73 -2.58
CA LYS A 20 1.50 11.81 -1.58
C LYS A 20 1.93 11.28 -0.22
N LEU A 21 1.36 10.16 0.23
CA LEU A 21 1.76 9.51 1.49
C LEU A 21 3.20 9.03 1.47
N PHE A 22 3.67 8.48 0.34
CA PHE A 22 5.06 8.05 0.17
C PHE A 22 6.04 9.22 0.21
N LYS A 23 5.72 10.32 -0.51
CA LYS A 23 6.54 11.55 -0.50
C LYS A 23 6.67 12.19 0.88
N ALA A 24 5.69 11.97 1.76
CA ALA A 24 5.71 12.47 3.12
C ALA A 24 6.57 11.66 4.10
N LEU A 25 7.03 10.46 3.70
CA LEU A 25 7.96 9.68 4.52
C LEU A 25 9.36 10.29 4.48
N ARG A 26 10.14 10.10 5.54
CA ARG A 26 11.56 10.48 5.55
C ARG A 26 12.34 9.72 4.46
N GLY A 27 13.36 10.35 3.88
CA GLY A 27 14.15 9.79 2.77
C GLY A 27 14.74 8.40 3.05
N LYS A 28 15.14 8.11 4.30
CA LYS A 28 15.61 6.77 4.70
C LYS A 28 14.52 5.70 4.51
N THR A 29 13.28 6.00 4.91
CA THR A 29 12.14 5.09 4.77
C THR A 29 11.71 4.93 3.32
N GLN A 30 11.76 6.01 2.54
CA GLN A 30 11.49 5.93 1.10
C GLN A 30 12.47 4.93 0.43
N LYS A 31 13.78 5.08 0.69
CA LYS A 31 14.80 4.17 0.17
C LYS A 31 14.61 2.72 0.63
N GLU A 32 14.28 2.51 1.90
CA GLU A 32 14.02 1.16 2.45
C GLU A 32 12.84 0.48 1.72
N LEU A 33 11.76 1.22 1.46
CA LEU A 33 10.61 0.70 0.72
C LEU A 33 10.93 0.48 -0.76
N GLU A 34 11.69 1.37 -1.41
CA GLU A 34 12.11 1.18 -2.80
C GLU A 34 12.97 -0.06 -2.98
N GLN A 35 13.97 -0.25 -2.09
CA GLN A 35 14.81 -1.44 -2.10
C GLN A 35 13.97 -2.70 -1.85
N GLY A 36 13.10 -2.67 -0.84
CA GLY A 36 12.23 -3.80 -0.54
C GLY A 36 11.28 -4.14 -1.68
N TRP A 37 10.80 -3.15 -2.45
CA TRP A 37 9.97 -3.37 -3.64
C TRP A 37 10.76 -4.02 -4.78
N LEU A 38 11.96 -3.52 -5.08
CA LEU A 38 12.82 -4.06 -6.13
C LEU A 38 13.28 -5.49 -5.83
N SER A 39 13.56 -5.79 -4.56
CA SER A 39 13.97 -7.13 -4.13
C SER A 39 12.79 -8.11 -3.96
N ASP A 40 11.55 -7.65 -4.13
CA ASP A 40 10.39 -8.50 -3.93
C ASP A 40 10.08 -9.36 -5.17
N ILE A 41 10.69 -10.55 -5.23
CA ILE A 41 10.53 -11.51 -6.33
C ILE A 41 9.05 -11.74 -6.72
N PRO A 42 8.10 -11.94 -5.77
CA PRO A 42 6.69 -12.12 -6.14
C PRO A 42 6.10 -10.91 -6.87
N THR A 43 6.46 -9.69 -6.49
CA THR A 43 6.03 -8.47 -7.17
C THR A 43 6.64 -8.38 -8.58
N GLN A 44 7.93 -8.65 -8.71
CA GLN A 44 8.61 -8.59 -10.01
C GLN A 44 8.06 -9.65 -10.98
N HIS A 45 7.78 -10.86 -10.50
CA HIS A 45 7.15 -11.93 -11.28
C HIS A 45 5.72 -11.55 -11.72
N MET A 46 4.91 -11.00 -10.82
CA MET A 46 3.56 -10.53 -11.16
C MET A 46 3.59 -9.44 -12.24
N ILE A 47 4.51 -8.47 -12.13
CA ILE A 47 4.69 -7.40 -13.11
C ILE A 47 5.06 -7.97 -14.48
N ALA A 48 6.00 -8.93 -14.52
CA ALA A 48 6.43 -9.57 -15.75
C ALA A 48 5.30 -10.37 -16.43
N GLU A 49 4.60 -11.22 -15.66
CA GLU A 49 3.50 -12.04 -16.18
C GLU A 49 2.33 -11.18 -16.68
N PHE A 50 1.96 -10.12 -15.94
CA PHE A 50 0.93 -9.20 -16.40
C PHE A 50 1.34 -8.46 -17.68
N SER A 51 2.59 -8.00 -17.74
CA SER A 51 3.10 -7.30 -18.94
C SER A 51 3.11 -8.21 -20.16
N LYS A 52 3.45 -9.49 -19.97
CA LYS A 52 3.40 -10.52 -21.01
C LYS A 52 1.98 -10.83 -21.46
N ALA A 53 1.03 -10.93 -20.52
CA ALA A 53 -0.36 -11.28 -20.82
C ALA A 53 -1.14 -10.14 -21.49
N THR A 54 -0.83 -8.89 -21.16
CA THR A 54 -1.58 -7.72 -21.65
C THR A 54 -0.88 -6.98 -22.79
N GLY A 55 0.43 -7.21 -22.99
CA GLY A 55 1.26 -6.43 -23.91
C GLY A 55 1.63 -5.05 -23.36
N ASP A 56 1.11 -4.66 -22.20
CA ASP A 56 1.37 -3.36 -21.58
C ASP A 56 2.54 -3.44 -20.60
N ALA A 57 3.52 -2.55 -20.73
CA ALA A 57 4.60 -2.45 -19.76
C ALA A 57 4.08 -1.88 -18.43
N LEU A 58 4.19 -2.67 -17.35
CA LEU A 58 3.95 -2.18 -16.00
C LEU A 58 5.23 -1.57 -15.39
N PRO A 59 5.10 -0.52 -14.56
CA PRO A 59 6.25 0.05 -13.87
C PRO A 59 6.89 -0.92 -12.87
N THR A 60 8.21 -1.07 -12.95
CA THR A 60 9.02 -1.92 -12.07
C THR A 60 9.47 -1.22 -10.79
N ASP A 61 9.63 0.11 -10.82
CA ASP A 61 10.00 0.91 -9.67
C ASP A 61 8.79 1.34 -8.83
N LEU A 62 8.99 1.48 -7.51
CA LEU A 62 7.91 1.79 -6.57
C LEU A 62 7.28 3.16 -6.84
N ARG A 63 8.03 4.18 -7.28
CA ARG A 63 7.49 5.53 -7.45
C ARG A 63 6.50 5.58 -8.60
N SER A 64 6.87 5.01 -9.73
CA SER A 64 6.02 4.88 -10.90
C SER A 64 4.84 3.96 -10.62
N ALA A 65 5.05 2.86 -9.89
CA ALA A 65 3.97 1.98 -9.47
C ALA A 65 2.94 2.70 -8.56
N LEU A 66 3.39 3.58 -7.67
CA LEU A 66 2.50 4.39 -6.83
C LEU A 66 1.78 5.50 -7.59
N GLU A 67 2.37 5.99 -8.68
CA GLU A 67 1.75 6.97 -9.57
C GLU A 67 0.60 6.33 -10.36
N SER A 68 0.87 5.22 -11.03
CA SER A 68 -0.14 4.49 -11.81
C SER A 68 -1.18 3.81 -10.90
N GLY A 69 -0.72 3.14 -9.85
CA GLY A 69 -1.57 2.36 -8.94
C GLY A 69 -2.29 3.18 -7.86
N GLY A 70 -1.80 4.39 -7.54
CA GLY A 70 -2.44 5.28 -6.57
C GLY A 70 -3.81 5.79 -7.03
N THR A 71 -3.93 6.08 -8.32
CA THR A 71 -5.20 6.45 -8.97
C THR A 71 -6.15 5.25 -9.02
N ALA A 72 -5.63 4.08 -9.37
CA ALA A 72 -6.38 2.82 -9.37
C ALA A 72 -6.98 2.46 -8.00
N PHE A 73 -6.20 2.63 -6.93
CA PHE A 73 -6.68 2.38 -5.56
C PHE A 73 -7.84 3.29 -5.17
N GLN A 74 -7.79 4.57 -5.58
CA GLN A 74 -8.87 5.52 -5.33
C GLN A 74 -10.14 5.14 -6.10
N TYR A 75 -10.02 4.75 -7.38
CA TYR A 75 -11.15 4.28 -8.18
C TYR A 75 -11.76 2.99 -7.64
N LEU A 76 -10.94 2.01 -7.23
CA LEU A 76 -11.43 0.79 -6.58
C LEU A 76 -12.19 1.08 -5.28
N ARG A 77 -11.75 2.08 -4.50
CA ARG A 77 -12.44 2.49 -3.26
C ARG A 77 -13.80 3.15 -3.53
N TYR A 78 -13.96 3.81 -4.68
CA TYR A 78 -15.20 4.45 -5.12
C TYR A 78 -15.80 3.77 -6.35
N ALA A 79 -15.61 2.45 -6.49
CA ALA A 79 -15.99 1.65 -7.67
C ALA A 79 -17.47 1.78 -8.07
N HIS A 80 -18.35 2.06 -7.12
CA HIS A 80 -19.77 2.32 -7.36
C HIS A 80 -20.04 3.66 -8.06
N GLN A 81 -19.02 4.50 -8.28
CA GLN A 81 -19.13 5.84 -8.87
C GLN A 81 -18.22 6.03 -10.09
N THR A 82 -17.46 5.01 -10.52
CA THR A 82 -16.43 5.17 -11.58
C THR A 82 -16.35 3.93 -12.47
N ASP A 83 -16.16 4.12 -13.78
CA ASP A 83 -15.85 3.03 -14.71
C ASP A 83 -14.46 2.43 -14.40
N LEU A 84 -14.44 1.13 -14.12
CA LEU A 84 -13.25 0.39 -13.74
C LEU A 84 -12.48 -0.21 -14.94
N SER A 85 -13.01 -0.10 -16.16
CA SER A 85 -12.48 -0.75 -17.37
C SER A 85 -11.01 -0.43 -17.68
N GLN A 86 -10.51 0.73 -17.21
CA GLN A 86 -9.14 1.20 -17.41
C GLN A 86 -8.25 1.10 -16.14
N THR A 87 -8.75 0.48 -15.07
CA THR A 87 -8.06 0.49 -13.77
C THR A 87 -7.08 -0.69 -13.64
N LYS A 88 -5.78 -0.40 -13.73
CA LYS A 88 -4.70 -1.38 -13.51
C LYS A 88 -4.22 -1.32 -12.05
N PHE A 89 -4.53 -2.34 -11.25
CA PHE A 89 -4.07 -2.44 -9.86
C PHE A 89 -3.02 -3.54 -9.68
N PHE A 90 -1.77 -3.14 -9.45
CA PHE A 90 -0.61 -4.04 -9.32
C PHE A 90 0.21 -3.74 -8.05
N LEU A 91 -0.42 -3.11 -7.05
CA LEU A 91 0.18 -2.81 -5.74
C LEU A 91 -0.12 -3.88 -4.68
N GLY A 92 -0.51 -5.10 -5.09
CA GLY A 92 -1.01 -6.15 -4.19
C GLY A 92 -0.05 -6.56 -3.07
N ASN A 93 1.26 -6.49 -3.32
CA ASN A 93 2.28 -6.85 -2.32
C ASN A 93 2.76 -5.66 -1.46
N LEU A 94 2.41 -4.43 -1.83
CA LEU A 94 2.79 -3.23 -1.08
C LEU A 94 2.35 -3.28 0.39
N PRO A 95 1.13 -3.75 0.76
CA PRO A 95 0.73 -3.91 2.16
C PRO A 95 1.65 -4.84 2.96
N ARG A 96 2.11 -5.94 2.37
CA ARG A 96 3.03 -6.87 3.02
C ARG A 96 4.38 -6.21 3.29
N LEU A 97 4.94 -5.53 2.30
CA LEU A 97 6.19 -4.79 2.44
C LEU A 97 6.10 -3.71 3.54
N LEU A 98 5.01 -2.95 3.55
CA LEU A 98 4.75 -1.95 4.59
C LEU A 98 4.68 -2.58 5.98
N ARG A 99 4.01 -3.73 6.13
CA ARG A 99 3.93 -4.46 7.40
C ARG A 99 5.30 -4.90 7.88
N GLN A 100 6.15 -5.44 6.99
CA GLN A 100 7.51 -5.86 7.35
C GLN A 100 8.34 -4.69 7.90
N VAL A 101 8.28 -3.52 7.25
CA VAL A 101 9.01 -2.33 7.72
C VAL A 101 8.44 -1.84 9.06
N ILE A 102 7.12 -1.85 9.25
CA ILE A 102 6.49 -1.48 10.53
C ILE A 102 6.95 -2.42 11.65
N HIS A 103 6.89 -3.74 11.44
CA HIS A 103 7.29 -4.71 12.46
C HIS A 103 8.78 -4.66 12.79
N ARG A 104 9.64 -4.31 11.83
CA ARG A 104 11.07 -4.07 12.11
C ARG A 104 11.28 -2.87 13.04
N ARG A 105 10.45 -1.83 12.93
CA ARG A 105 10.50 -0.64 13.79
C ARG A 105 9.77 -0.81 15.12
N LYS A 106 8.75 -1.68 15.13
CA LYS A 106 7.85 -1.96 16.23
C LYS A 106 7.64 -3.46 16.37
N PRO A 107 8.66 -4.22 16.81
CA PRO A 107 8.57 -5.67 16.94
C PRO A 107 7.50 -6.10 17.95
N GLU A 108 7.20 -5.25 18.93
CA GLU A 108 6.12 -5.47 19.90
C GLU A 108 4.72 -5.50 19.25
N TRP A 109 4.57 -5.05 18.00
CA TRP A 109 3.29 -5.05 17.27
C TRP A 109 3.04 -6.30 16.43
N VAL A 110 3.98 -7.25 16.38
CA VAL A 110 3.86 -8.46 15.54
C VAL A 110 2.60 -9.27 15.89
N ASN A 111 2.20 -9.28 17.16
CA ASN A 111 1.04 -10.01 17.67
C ASN A 111 -0.20 -9.13 17.88
N LEU A 112 -0.16 -7.86 17.48
CA LEU A 112 -1.36 -7.02 17.43
C LEU A 112 -2.18 -7.43 16.20
N GLY A 113 -2.88 -8.55 16.33
CA GLY A 113 -3.94 -8.91 15.42
C GLY A 113 -5.08 -7.89 15.50
N PRO A 114 -6.01 -7.88 14.53
CA PRO A 114 -7.26 -7.16 14.72
C PRO A 114 -7.92 -7.69 16.00
N SER A 115 -8.01 -6.86 17.03
CA SER A 115 -8.89 -7.09 18.15
C SER A 115 -10.32 -6.97 17.61
N TYR A 116 -10.80 -8.02 16.94
CA TYR A 116 -12.24 -8.25 16.79
C TYR A 116 -12.75 -8.63 18.17
N GLY A 117 -12.87 -7.64 19.06
CA GLY A 117 -13.77 -7.78 20.19
C GLY A 117 -15.18 -8.02 19.61
N PRO A 118 -16.01 -8.86 20.24
CA PRO A 118 -17.39 -9.00 19.83
C PRO A 118 -18.01 -7.61 19.74
N LEU A 119 -18.75 -7.33 18.66
CA LEU A 119 -19.55 -6.12 18.55
C LEU A 119 -20.44 -6.05 19.80
N PRO A 120 -20.52 -4.90 20.50
CA PRO A 120 -21.45 -4.76 21.59
C PRO A 120 -22.83 -5.10 21.06
N VAL A 121 -23.43 -6.17 21.58
CA VAL A 121 -24.79 -6.56 21.23
C VAL A 121 -25.66 -5.40 21.69
N SER A 122 -26.21 -4.66 20.73
CA SER A 122 -27.14 -3.58 21.03
C SER A 122 -28.33 -4.23 21.75
N GLN A 123 -28.46 -4.00 23.05
CA GLN A 123 -29.71 -4.27 23.73
C GLN A 123 -30.72 -3.28 23.15
N ALA A 124 -31.60 -3.79 22.28
CA ALA A 124 -32.77 -3.07 21.83
C ALA A 124 -33.72 -2.87 23.04
N PRO A 125 -34.42 -1.72 23.12
CA PRO A 125 -35.34 -1.41 24.20
C PRO A 125 -36.54 -2.36 24.27
#